data_AF-A0A3B8MI72-F1
#
_entry.id   AF-A0A3B8MI72-F1
#
_cell.length_a   1.000
_cell.length_b   1.000
_cell.length_c   1.000
_cell.angle_alpha   90.00
_cell.angle_beta   90.00
_cell.angle_gamma   90.00
#
_symmetry.space_group_name_H-M   'P 1'
#
loop_
_entity.id
_entity.type
_entity.pdbx_description
1 polymer ?
#
loop_
_entity_poly.entity_id
_entity_poly.type
_entity_poly.pdbx_seq_one_letter_code
_entity_poly.pdbx_strand_id
1 'polypeptide(L)'
;MPYRCMVRISFGQVGRSLTEDERATNVEKFKVLAQEWQKAGIRLIGTFGNSAHPGGYAHELLLEVNNYDDVGLIDRGLMREIKFESHQVDFGTTRGWAEKCWDDA
;
A
#
# COMPACT_ATOMS: atom_id res chain seq x y z
N MET A 1 -23.04 -9.04 -2.01
CA MET A 1 -21.88 -8.83 -1.12
C MET A 1 -21.09 -7.65 -1.68
N PRO A 2 -20.73 -6.62 -0.89
CA PRO A 2 -19.81 -5.60 -1.37
C PRO A 2 -18.47 -6.27 -1.71
N TYR A 3 -17.95 -6.01 -2.91
CA TYR A 3 -16.68 -6.52 -3.38
C TYR A 3 -15.57 -5.85 -2.55
N ARG A 4 -15.03 -6.56 -1.56
CA ARG A 4 -13.84 -6.08 -0.85
C ARG A 4 -12.63 -6.42 -1.71
N CYS A 5 -11.96 -5.39 -2.21
CA CYS A 5 -10.72 -5.56 -2.96
C CYS A 5 -9.56 -5.35 -2.01
N MET A 6 -8.41 -5.97 -2.31
CA MET A 6 -7.18 -5.66 -1.62
C MET A 6 -6.24 -4.94 -2.57
N VAL A 7 -5.61 -3.89 -2.07
CA VAL A 7 -4.57 -3.17 -2.79
C VAL A 7 -3.27 -3.38 -2.05
N ARG A 8 -2.29 -3.94 -2.76
CA ARG A 8 -0.91 -4.06 -2.28
C ARG A 8 -0.09 -2.94 -2.91
N ILE A 9 0.71 -2.23 -2.11
CA ILE A 9 1.58 -1.14 -2.56
C ILE A 9 3.02 -1.47 -2.16
N SER A 10 3.95 -1.39 -3.10
CA SER A 10 5.36 -1.75 -2.91
C SER A 10 6.28 -0.52 -2.94
N PHE A 11 7.21 -0.48 -1.98
CA PHE A 11 8.21 0.58 -1.77
C PHE A 11 9.65 0.08 -1.61
N GLY A 12 9.91 -1.21 -1.84
CA GLY A 12 11.21 -1.85 -1.61
C GLY A 12 12.41 -1.20 -2.30
N GLN A 13 12.48 -1.21 -3.63
CA GLN A 13 13.54 -0.58 -4.44
C GLN A 13 13.53 0.95 -4.36
N VAL A 14 12.37 1.60 -4.46
CA VAL A 14 12.23 3.06 -4.39
C VAL A 14 12.67 3.56 -3.03
N GLY A 15 12.24 2.93 -1.94
CA GLY A 15 12.67 3.30 -0.59
C GLY A 15 14.19 3.26 -0.38
N ARG A 16 14.90 2.44 -1.17
CA ARG A 16 16.38 2.33 -1.18
C ARG A 16 17.06 3.36 -2.08
N SER A 17 16.38 3.85 -3.12
CA SER A 17 16.96 4.81 -4.07
C SER A 17 16.78 6.27 -3.66
N LEU A 18 15.90 6.57 -2.70
CA LEU A 18 15.65 7.94 -2.22
C LEU A 18 16.82 8.44 -1.37
N THR A 19 17.17 9.71 -1.55
CA THR A 19 18.01 10.42 -0.57
C THR A 19 17.25 10.62 0.75
N GLU A 20 17.96 11.03 1.81
CA GLU A 20 17.34 11.27 3.13
C GLU A 20 16.26 12.36 3.09
N ASP A 21 16.52 13.47 2.41
CA ASP A 21 15.56 14.58 2.25
C ASP A 21 14.33 14.17 1.41
N GLU A 22 14.56 13.41 0.34
CA GLU A 22 13.49 12.86 -0.48
C GLU A 22 12.63 11.88 0.33
N ARG A 23 13.27 11.03 1.14
CA ARG A 23 12.57 10.09 2.03
C ARG A 23 11.71 10.83 3.04
N ALA A 24 12.24 11.83 3.73
CA ALA A 24 11.48 12.63 4.70
C ALA A 24 10.25 13.28 4.03
N THR A 25 10.44 13.87 2.85
CA THR A 25 9.35 14.47 2.06
C THR A 25 8.31 13.42 1.66
N ASN A 26 8.75 12.24 1.18
CA ASN A 26 7.87 11.16 0.74
C ASN A 26 7.04 10.60 1.90
N VAL A 27 7.62 10.49 3.10
CA VAL A 27 6.93 10.06 4.33
C VAL A 27 5.83 11.04 4.71
N GLU A 28 6.11 12.35 4.72
CA GLU A 28 5.11 13.35 5.09
C GLU A 28 3.93 13.37 4.12
N LYS A 29 4.20 13.30 2.81
CA LYS A 29 3.14 13.18 1.80
C LYS A 29 2.35 11.88 1.93
N PHE A 30 3.01 10.77 2.22
CA PHE A 30 2.34 9.49 2.46
C PHE A 30 1.40 9.56 3.68
N LYS A 31 1.81 10.24 4.77
CA LYS A 31 0.93 10.44 5.94
C LYS A 31 -0.35 11.19 5.59
N VAL A 32 -0.26 12.22 4.73
CA VAL A 32 -1.43 12.97 4.25
C VAL A 32 -2.35 12.05 3.45
N LEU A 33 -1.81 11.30 2.48
CA LEU A 33 -2.59 10.33 1.70
C LEU A 33 -3.26 9.27 2.60
N ALA A 34 -2.53 8.72 3.56
CA ALA A 34 -3.07 7.71 4.48
C ALA A 34 -4.24 8.25 5.31
N GLN A 35 -4.20 9.52 5.71
CA GLN A 35 -5.33 10.17 6.40
C GLN A 35 -6.54 10.36 5.47
N GLU A 36 -6.32 10.70 4.19
CA GLU A 36 -7.40 10.79 3.20
C GLU A 36 -8.04 9.43 2.94
N TRP A 37 -7.24 8.39 2.78
CA TRP A 37 -7.72 7.03 2.59
C TRP A 37 -8.50 6.53 3.81
N GLN A 38 -8.02 6.83 5.03
CA GLN A 38 -8.75 6.49 6.26
C GLN A 38 -10.12 7.17 6.31
N LYS A 39 -10.22 8.45 5.92
CA LYS A 39 -11.51 9.18 5.84
C LYS A 39 -12.45 8.58 4.78
N ALA A 40 -11.91 8.01 3.72
CA ALA A 40 -12.66 7.28 2.69
C ALA A 40 -13.08 5.85 3.13
N GLY A 41 -12.69 5.40 4.34
CA GLY A 41 -13.02 4.07 4.84
C GLY A 41 -12.11 2.96 4.32
N ILE A 42 -10.99 3.30 3.70
CA ILE A 42 -9.93 2.37 3.29
C ILE A 42 -9.13 1.98 4.53
N ARG A 43 -8.90 0.68 4.73
CA ARG A 43 -8.27 0.17 5.96
C ARG A 43 -6.91 -0.45 5.66
N LEU A 44 -5.88 -0.03 6.40
CA LEU A 44 -4.61 -0.75 6.42
C LEU A 44 -4.81 -2.08 7.18
N ILE A 45 -4.57 -3.19 6.50
CA ILE A 45 -4.75 -4.54 7.06
C ILE A 45 -3.44 -5.30 7.28
N GLY A 46 -2.34 -4.80 6.73
CA GLY A 46 -1.02 -5.37 6.98
C GLY A 46 0.11 -4.54 6.39
N THR A 47 1.30 -4.72 6.94
CA THR A 47 2.56 -4.20 6.40
C THR A 47 3.56 -5.34 6.37
N PHE A 48 4.37 -5.40 5.30
CA PHE A 48 5.37 -6.45 5.09
C PHE A 48 6.70 -5.79 4.75
N GLY A 49 7.80 -6.41 5.17
CA GLY A 49 9.14 -5.90 4.88
C GLY A 49 10.05 -5.93 6.09
N ASN A 50 11.29 -6.31 5.83
CA ASN A 50 12.33 -6.40 6.85
C ASN A 50 12.78 -4.97 7.22
N SER A 51 12.41 -4.51 8.41
CA SER A 51 12.77 -3.20 8.98
C SER A 51 14.27 -3.05 9.31
N ALA A 52 15.11 -3.99 8.86
CA ALA A 52 16.53 -4.07 9.17
C ALA A 52 17.40 -2.94 8.56
N HIS A 53 16.85 -2.05 7.73
CA HIS A 53 17.57 -0.88 7.22
C HIS A 53 17.22 0.41 7.99
N PRO A 54 18.21 1.27 8.31
CA PRO A 54 17.96 2.56 8.94
C PRO A 54 17.02 3.40 8.06
N GLY A 55 15.82 3.67 8.60
CA GLY A 55 14.76 4.47 7.95
C GLY A 55 13.47 3.75 7.57
N GLY A 56 13.29 2.49 8.00
CA GLY A 56 12.00 2.00 8.49
C GLY A 56 10.79 2.03 7.56
N TYR A 57 10.96 1.88 6.24
CA TYR A 57 9.83 1.66 5.35
C TYR A 57 9.36 0.20 5.43
N ALA A 58 8.05 -0.01 5.52
CA ALA A 58 7.46 -1.27 5.09
C ALA A 58 7.75 -1.43 3.60
N HIS A 59 8.30 -2.57 3.21
CA HIS A 59 8.53 -2.87 1.79
C HIS A 59 7.22 -2.98 1.04
N GLU A 60 6.14 -3.40 1.73
CA GLU A 60 4.81 -3.52 1.17
C GLU A 60 3.73 -3.10 2.19
N LEU A 61 2.64 -2.53 1.68
CA LEU A 61 1.41 -2.23 2.42
C LEU A 61 0.25 -3.01 1.80
N LEU A 62 -0.63 -3.57 2.64
CA LEU A 62 -1.91 -4.12 2.19
C LEU A 62 -3.08 -3.31 2.74
N LEU A 63 -3.92 -2.84 1.82
CA LEU A 63 -5.11 -2.05 2.08
C LEU A 63 -6.34 -2.86 1.71
N GLU A 64 -7.34 -2.90 2.59
CA GLU A 64 -8.69 -3.33 2.25
C GLU A 64 -9.49 -2.11 1.78
N VAL A 65 -10.08 -2.21 0.59
CA VAL A 65 -10.90 -1.16 -0.02
C VAL A 65 -12.31 -1.69 -0.29
N ASN A 66 -13.30 -0.80 -0.24
CA ASN A 66 -14.71 -1.20 -0.28
C ASN A 66 -15.26 -1.31 -1.70
N ASN A 67 -14.64 -0.61 -2.66
CA ASN A 67 -15.10 -0.52 -4.04
C ASN A 67 -13.95 -0.14 -4.99
N TYR A 68 -14.24 -0.08 -6.29
CA TYR A 68 -13.27 0.28 -7.33
C TYR A 68 -12.93 1.77 -7.38
N ASP A 69 -13.84 2.66 -7.00
CA ASP A 69 -13.58 4.10 -6.96
C ASP A 69 -12.51 4.45 -5.91
N ASP A 70 -12.48 3.71 -4.79
CA ASP A 70 -11.45 3.78 -3.76
C ASP A 70 -10.06 3.40 -4.30
N VAL A 71 -9.98 2.43 -5.22
CA VAL A 71 -8.74 2.07 -5.92
C VAL A 71 -8.26 3.25 -6.77
N GLY A 72 -9.17 3.90 -7.49
CA GLY A 72 -8.85 5.10 -8.27
C GLY A 72 -8.40 6.28 -7.40
N LEU A 73 -8.89 6.38 -6.16
CA LEU A 73 -8.40 7.36 -5.18
C LEU A 73 -6.96 7.06 -4.75
N ILE A 74 -6.64 5.80 -4.46
CA ILE A 74 -5.28 5.37 -4.12
C ILE A 74 -4.32 5.64 -5.28
N ASP A 75 -4.66 5.20 -6.49
CA ASP A 75 -3.81 5.35 -7.67
C ASP A 75 -3.49 6.83 -7.96
N ARG A 76 -4.51 7.70 -7.93
CA ARG A 76 -4.31 9.15 -8.11
C ARG A 76 -3.40 9.75 -7.04
N GLY A 77 -3.55 9.34 -5.79
CA GLY A 77 -2.70 9.81 -4.69
C GLY A 77 -1.26 9.36 -4.87
N LEU A 78 -1.07 8.07 -5.15
CA LEU A 78 0.25 7.47 -5.37
C LEU A 78 0.99 8.12 -6.54
N MET A 79 0.36 8.20 -7.71
CA MET A 79 0.97 8.71 -8.94
C MET A 79 1.32 10.20 -8.90
N ARG A 80 0.63 10.99 -8.06
CA ARG A 80 0.82 12.45 -8.00
C ARG A 80 1.75 12.89 -6.88
N GLU A 81 1.62 12.27 -5.71
CA GLU A 81 2.21 12.83 -4.50
C GLU A 81 3.53 12.16 -4.14
N ILE A 82 3.65 10.85 -4.33
CA ILE A 82 4.76 10.07 -3.77
C ILE A 82 5.52 9.25 -4.81
N LYS A 83 6.79 8.96 -4.52
CA LYS A 83 7.54 7.94 -5.27
C LYS A 83 7.22 6.56 -4.67
N PHE A 84 6.80 5.62 -5.52
CA PHE A 84 6.53 4.21 -5.19
C PHE A 84 6.94 3.32 -6.39
N GLU A 85 7.09 2.00 -6.19
CA GLU A 85 7.45 1.08 -7.30
C GLU A 85 6.24 0.65 -8.11
N SER A 86 5.28 0.07 -7.41
CA SER A 86 4.14 -0.59 -8.00
C SER A 86 3.02 -0.68 -6.98
N HIS A 87 1.80 -0.80 -7.48
CA HIS A 87 0.69 -1.27 -6.68
C HIS A 87 -0.07 -2.32 -7.50
N GLN A 88 -0.61 -3.31 -6.81
CA GLN A 88 -1.38 -4.40 -7.39
C GLN A 88 -2.74 -4.46 -6.72
N VAL A 89 -3.78 -4.61 -7.53
CA VAL A 89 -5.15 -4.77 -7.05
C VAL A 89 -5.51 -6.25 -7.17
N ASP A 90 -5.74 -6.88 -6.03
CA ASP A 90 -6.15 -8.27 -5.94
C ASP A 90 -7.66 -8.34 -5.69
N PHE A 91 -8.39 -8.77 -6.72
CA PHE A 91 -9.82 -9.05 -6.65
C PHE A 91 -10.01 -10.48 -6.13
N GLY A 92 -10.49 -10.61 -4.90
CA GLY A 92 -10.80 -11.90 -4.32
C GLY A 92 -11.90 -11.76 -3.26
N THR A 93 -12.74 -12.78 -3.15
CA THR A 93 -13.45 -12.98 -1.88
C THR A 93 -12.42 -13.35 -0.82
N THR A 94 -12.68 -13.04 0.45
CA THR A 94 -11.79 -13.33 1.60
C THR A 94 -11.27 -14.78 1.62
N ARG A 95 -11.99 -15.71 0.98
CA ARG A 95 -11.68 -17.13 0.84
C ARG A 95 -10.65 -17.44 -0.25
N GLY A 96 -10.74 -16.79 -1.42
CA GLY A 96 -9.82 -17.04 -2.54
C GLY A 96 -8.40 -16.55 -2.31
N TRP A 97 -8.19 -15.70 -1.30
CA TRP A 97 -6.86 -15.23 -0.91
C TRP A 97 -6.21 -16.11 0.18
N ALA A 98 -6.99 -16.52 1.20
CA ALA A 98 -6.52 -17.48 2.20
C ALA A 98 -6.10 -18.82 1.57
N GLU A 99 -6.76 -19.23 0.49
CA GLU A 99 -6.43 -20.44 -0.27
C GLU A 99 -5.23 -20.27 -1.23
N LYS A 100 -4.78 -19.04 -1.52
CA LYS A 100 -3.64 -18.77 -2.45
C LYS A 100 -2.33 -18.44 -1.76
N CYS A 101 -2.33 -18.04 -0.49
CA CYS A 101 -1.15 -17.49 0.19
C CYS A 101 -0.54 -18.40 1.27
N TRP A 102 -0.79 -19.72 1.24
CA TRP A 102 -0.16 -20.64 2.20
C TRP A 102 0.71 -21.75 1.60
N ASP A 103 0.68 -21.95 0.28
CA ASP A 103 1.33 -23.11 -0.36
C ASP A 103 2.73 -22.84 -0.93
N ASP A 104 3.53 -21.96 -0.31
CA ASP A 104 5.00 -21.95 -0.51
C ASP A 104 5.67 -21.26 0.70
N ALA A 105 5.76 -21.99 1.81
CA ALA A 105 6.62 -21.69 2.96
C ALA A 105 7.83 -22.64 2.97
#